data_AF-A0A4Q3SEZ8-F1
#
_entry.id   AF-A0A4Q3SEZ8-F1
#
_cell.length_a   1.000
_cell.length_b   1.000
_cell.length_c   1.000
_cell.angle_alpha   90.00
_cell.angle_beta   90.00
_cell.angle_gamma   90.00
#
_symmetry.space_group_name_H-M   'P 1'
#
loop_
_entity.id
_entity.type
_entity.pdbx_description
1 polymer ?
#
loop_
_entity_poly.entity_id
_entity_poly.type
_entity_poly.pdbx_seq_one_letter_code
_entity_poly.pdbx_strand_id
1 'polypeptide(L)'
;MAKIKVANPVVDIDGDEMTRIIWKWIKDKLIFPHLDIDLDYYDLGIEHRDATDDKVTIDAAEAIKRHGVGVKCATITPDEARVEEFGLKKMWKSPNGTIRNILGGVVFREPIICKNVPRLIPGWTQPIIVGRHAFGDQYKATDFKVPGKGRLTIKFEGEDGTVIEREV
;
A
#
# COMPACT_ATOMS: atom_id res chain seq x y z
N MET A 1 6.50 -1.74 -35.63
CA MET A 1 5.47 -2.71 -35.19
C MET A 1 4.31 -1.92 -34.63
N ALA A 2 3.06 -2.37 -34.86
CA ALA A 2 1.90 -1.78 -34.20
C ALA A 2 1.96 -2.09 -32.69
N LYS A 3 1.48 -1.17 -31.85
CA LYS A 3 1.38 -1.39 -30.40
C LYS A 3 0.31 -2.45 -30.10
N ILE A 4 0.49 -3.20 -29.02
CA ILE A 4 -0.51 -4.15 -28.52
C ILE A 4 -1.64 -3.34 -27.89
N LYS A 5 -2.86 -3.52 -28.40
CA LYS A 5 -4.05 -2.85 -27.86
C LYS A 5 -4.52 -3.55 -26.58
N VAL A 6 -4.62 -2.78 -25.50
CA VAL A 6 -5.17 -3.26 -24.22
C VAL A 6 -6.66 -2.87 -24.18
N ALA A 7 -7.52 -3.84 -23.88
CA ALA A 7 -8.97 -3.66 -24.03
C ALA A 7 -9.62 -2.83 -22.92
N ASN A 8 -9.08 -2.89 -21.70
CA ASN A 8 -9.62 -2.20 -20.52
C ASN A 8 -8.51 -1.36 -19.86
N PRO A 9 -8.87 -0.25 -19.19
CA PRO A 9 -7.92 0.55 -18.44
C PRO A 9 -7.28 -0.22 -17.28
N VAL A 10 -6.08 0.22 -16.89
CA VAL A 10 -5.41 -0.23 -15.67
C VAL A 10 -5.25 0.95 -14.72
N VAL A 11 -5.51 0.74 -13.42
CA VAL A 11 -5.28 1.78 -12.42
C VAL A 11 -3.77 1.95 -12.21
N ASP A 12 -3.25 3.13 -12.48
CA ASP A 12 -1.84 3.49 -12.32
C ASP A 12 -1.67 4.34 -11.07
N ILE A 13 -1.04 3.78 -10.04
CA ILE A 13 -0.87 4.41 -8.74
C ILE A 13 0.59 4.83 -8.59
N ASP A 14 0.86 6.13 -8.71
CA ASP A 14 2.20 6.68 -8.58
C ASP A 14 2.68 6.73 -7.12
N GLY A 15 3.95 7.05 -6.91
CA GLY A 15 4.58 6.95 -5.60
C GLY A 15 5.65 8.01 -5.34
N ASP A 16 6.62 7.64 -4.51
CA ASP A 16 7.56 8.57 -3.89
C ASP A 16 9.03 8.27 -4.27
N GLU A 17 9.90 9.24 -4.00
CA GLU A 17 11.36 9.15 -4.03
C GLU A 17 11.92 8.51 -5.33
N MET A 18 12.94 7.66 -5.21
CA MET A 18 13.58 7.01 -6.36
C MET A 18 12.63 6.11 -7.13
N THR A 19 11.66 5.49 -6.45
CA THR A 19 10.69 4.63 -7.12
C THR A 19 9.79 5.40 -8.07
N ARG A 20 9.43 6.65 -7.77
CA ARG A 20 8.68 7.53 -8.69
C ARG A 20 9.44 7.79 -10.00
N ILE A 21 10.74 8.05 -9.90
CA ILE A 21 11.60 8.28 -11.08
C ILE A 21 11.68 7.01 -11.94
N ILE A 22 11.94 5.86 -11.30
CA ILE A 22 12.01 4.57 -11.99
C ILE A 22 10.65 4.20 -12.60
N TRP A 23 9.55 4.48 -11.92
CA TRP A 23 8.19 4.24 -12.39
C TRP A 23 7.92 4.94 -13.72
N LYS A 24 8.29 6.23 -13.80
CA LYS A 24 8.23 6.98 -15.04
C LYS A 24 9.08 6.35 -16.14
N TRP A 25 10.32 5.96 -15.84
CA TRP A 25 11.20 5.33 -16.85
C TRP A 25 10.66 3.99 -17.35
N ILE A 26 10.08 3.17 -16.48
CA ILE A 26 9.44 1.92 -16.88
C ILE A 26 8.31 2.21 -17.86
N LYS A 27 7.41 3.14 -17.53
CA LYS A 27 6.29 3.52 -18.42
C LYS A 27 6.79 4.02 -19.77
N ASP A 28 7.71 4.98 -19.76
CA ASP A 28 8.20 5.63 -20.99
C ASP A 28 9.02 4.71 -21.89
N LYS A 29 9.86 3.84 -21.31
CA LYS A 29 10.82 3.03 -22.08
C LYS A 29 10.35 1.61 -22.35
N LEU A 30 9.50 1.05 -21.48
CA LEU A 30 9.15 -0.37 -21.51
C LEU A 30 7.66 -0.64 -21.69
N ILE A 31 6.78 0.34 -21.44
CA ILE A 31 5.33 0.14 -21.57
C ILE A 31 4.79 0.87 -22.81
N PHE A 32 4.82 2.21 -22.83
CA PHE A 32 4.22 3.02 -23.88
C PHE A 32 4.77 2.79 -25.30
N PRO A 33 6.04 2.38 -25.50
CA PRO A 33 6.52 2.02 -26.84
C PRO A 33 5.84 0.76 -27.41
N HIS A 34 5.29 -0.09 -26.54
CA HIS A 34 4.81 -1.43 -26.90
C HIS A 34 3.30 -1.60 -26.72
N LEU A 35 2.69 -0.87 -25.79
CA LEU A 35 1.25 -0.96 -25.46
C LEU A 35 0.51 0.32 -25.82
N ASP A 36 -0.66 0.15 -26.44
CA ASP A 36 -1.72 1.14 -26.50
C ASP A 36 -2.69 0.84 -25.36
N ILE A 37 -2.51 1.54 -24.24
CA ILE A 37 -3.13 1.25 -22.95
C ILE A 37 -3.62 2.55 -22.30
N ASP A 38 -4.86 2.51 -21.82
CA ASP A 38 -5.43 3.57 -21.00
C ASP A 38 -5.06 3.36 -19.53
N LEU A 39 -4.59 4.42 -18.87
CA LEU A 39 -4.25 4.41 -17.45
C LEU A 39 -5.20 5.34 -16.68
N ASP A 40 -5.92 4.78 -15.70
CA ASP A 40 -6.68 5.56 -14.71
C ASP A 40 -5.71 5.94 -13.59
N TYR A 41 -5.14 7.15 -13.69
CA TYR A 41 -3.97 7.58 -12.93
C TYR A 41 -4.33 8.23 -11.59
N TYR A 42 -3.64 7.83 -10.53
CA TYR A 42 -3.75 8.38 -9.17
C TYR A 42 -2.36 8.67 -8.61
N ASP A 43 -2.13 9.92 -8.20
CA ASP A 43 -0.86 10.31 -7.59
C ASP A 43 -0.89 10.06 -6.08
N LEU A 44 -0.23 9.01 -5.60
CA LEU A 44 -0.11 8.73 -4.16
C LEU A 44 1.22 9.24 -3.57
N GLY A 45 1.90 10.15 -4.28
CA GLY A 45 3.00 10.90 -3.72
C GLY A 45 2.60 11.60 -2.42
N ILE A 46 3.52 11.67 -1.46
CA ILE A 46 3.24 12.12 -0.09
C ILE A 46 2.63 13.53 -0.06
N GLU A 47 3.11 14.45 -0.90
CA GLU A 47 2.58 15.81 -1.00
C GLU A 47 1.15 15.85 -1.55
N HIS A 48 0.84 15.02 -2.56
CA HIS A 48 -0.52 14.97 -3.12
C HIS A 48 -1.51 14.29 -2.17
N ARG A 49 -1.06 13.27 -1.44
CA ARG A 49 -1.84 12.69 -0.34
C ARG A 49 -2.11 13.73 0.74
N ASP A 50 -1.12 14.50 1.15
CA ASP A 50 -1.32 15.57 2.13
C ASP A 50 -2.28 16.65 1.62
N ALA A 51 -2.12 17.10 0.37
CA ALA A 51 -2.98 18.09 -0.26
C ALA A 51 -4.46 17.65 -0.34
N THR A 52 -4.71 16.36 -0.53
CA THR A 52 -6.06 15.79 -0.68
C THR A 52 -6.63 15.19 0.60
N ASP A 53 -5.97 15.42 1.74
CA ASP A 53 -6.31 14.80 3.03
C ASP A 53 -6.41 13.26 2.95
N ASP A 54 -5.52 12.66 2.16
CA ASP A 54 -5.40 11.24 1.84
C ASP A 54 -6.61 10.65 1.07
N LYS A 55 -7.50 11.51 0.55
CA LYS A 55 -8.65 11.07 -0.24
C LYS A 55 -8.23 10.33 -1.53
N VAL A 56 -7.15 10.78 -2.18
CA VAL A 56 -6.64 10.15 -3.41
C VAL A 56 -6.32 8.65 -3.21
N THR A 57 -5.87 8.26 -2.02
CA THR A 57 -5.57 6.86 -1.68
C THR A 57 -6.84 6.00 -1.67
N ILE A 58 -7.96 6.55 -1.17
CA ILE A 58 -9.26 5.87 -1.16
C ILE A 58 -9.82 5.79 -2.58
N ASP A 59 -9.75 6.90 -3.32
CA ASP A 59 -10.27 6.98 -4.69
C ASP A 59 -9.53 5.98 -5.61
N ALA A 60 -8.22 5.80 -5.44
CA ALA A 60 -7.42 4.80 -6.14
C ALA A 60 -7.85 3.35 -5.78
N ALA A 61 -8.15 3.07 -4.52
CA ALA A 61 -8.63 1.75 -4.10
C ALA A 61 -10.01 1.42 -4.70
N GLU A 62 -10.92 2.40 -4.73
CA GLU A 62 -12.22 2.23 -5.39
C GLU A 62 -12.09 2.11 -6.92
N ALA A 63 -11.11 2.78 -7.54
CA ALA A 63 -10.79 2.59 -8.94
C ALA A 63 -10.35 1.14 -9.23
N ILE A 64 -9.53 0.55 -8.36
CA ILE A 64 -9.15 -0.86 -8.49
C ILE A 64 -10.38 -1.76 -8.43
N LYS A 65 -11.35 -1.49 -7.54
CA LYS A 65 -12.60 -2.27 -7.49
C LYS A 65 -13.42 -2.15 -8.77
N ARG A 66 -13.42 -0.97 -9.41
CA ARG A 66 -14.13 -0.74 -10.68
C ARG A 66 -13.47 -1.46 -11.86
N HIS A 67 -12.15 -1.35 -12.00
CA HIS A 67 -11.41 -1.86 -13.16
C HIS A 67 -10.85 -3.28 -12.97
N GLY A 68 -10.78 -3.77 -11.73
CA GLY A 68 -10.28 -5.09 -11.36
C GLY A 68 -8.76 -5.20 -11.24
N VAL A 69 -7.99 -4.29 -11.86
CA VAL A 69 -6.52 -4.34 -11.88
C VAL A 69 -5.91 -2.99 -11.55
N GLY A 70 -4.94 -2.99 -10.63
CA GLY A 70 -4.10 -1.83 -10.34
C GLY A 70 -2.63 -2.20 -10.20
N VAL A 71 -1.78 -1.27 -10.60
CA VAL A 71 -0.32 -1.36 -10.45
C VAL A 71 0.17 -0.17 -9.66
N LYS A 72 1.00 -0.42 -8.65
CA LYS A 72 1.34 0.57 -7.63
C LYS A 72 2.84 0.73 -7.43
N CYS A 73 3.28 1.98 -7.48
CA CYS A 73 4.61 2.42 -7.07
C CYS A 73 4.75 2.45 -5.53
N ALA A 74 5.98 2.34 -5.02
CA ALA A 74 6.22 2.43 -3.57
C ALA A 74 5.96 3.85 -3.06
N THR A 75 5.46 3.94 -1.83
CA THR A 75 5.00 5.20 -1.22
C THR A 75 5.51 5.32 0.22
N ILE A 76 5.82 6.53 0.64
CA ILE A 76 6.21 6.88 2.01
C ILE A 76 5.04 6.58 2.97
N THR A 77 5.33 6.00 4.12
CA THR A 77 4.41 6.03 5.27
C THR A 77 5.07 6.96 6.29
N PRO A 78 4.57 8.20 6.48
CA PRO A 78 5.30 9.21 7.22
C PRO A 78 5.32 8.93 8.72
N ASP A 79 6.51 9.02 9.31
CA ASP A 79 6.74 9.17 10.75
C ASP A 79 6.96 10.66 11.09
N GLU A 80 7.32 10.97 12.32
CA GLU A 80 7.56 12.35 12.77
C GLU A 80 8.64 13.07 11.93
N ALA A 81 9.71 12.35 11.55
CA ALA A 81 10.78 12.93 10.76
C ALA A 81 10.29 13.26 9.33
N ARG A 82 9.48 12.39 8.72
CA ARG A 82 8.88 12.67 7.41
C ARG A 82 7.82 13.77 7.47
N VAL A 83 7.12 13.94 8.59
CA VAL A 83 6.23 15.10 8.79
C VAL A 83 7.01 16.40 8.77
N GLU A 84 8.16 16.46 9.45
CA GLU A 84 9.04 17.62 9.44
C GLU A 84 9.67 17.87 8.06
N GLU A 85 10.20 16.83 7.42
CA GLU A 85 10.87 16.91 6.12
C GLU A 85 9.96 17.48 5.02
N PHE A 86 8.69 17.04 4.98
CA PHE A 86 7.74 17.42 3.94
C PHE A 86 6.71 18.48 4.38
N GLY A 87 6.78 18.95 5.64
CA GLY A 87 5.82 19.92 6.18
C GLY A 87 4.38 19.42 6.18
N LEU A 88 4.16 18.14 6.51
CA LEU A 88 2.86 17.47 6.40
C LEU A 88 1.89 17.96 7.47
N LYS A 89 0.58 17.97 7.16
CA LYS A 89 -0.50 18.29 8.10
C LYS A 89 -0.52 17.34 9.31
N LYS A 90 -0.22 16.05 9.07
CA LYS A 90 -0.16 14.99 10.09
C LYS A 90 0.53 13.73 9.57
N MET A 91 0.78 12.77 10.46
CA MET A 91 1.20 11.42 10.09
C MET A 91 0.06 10.67 9.41
N TRP A 92 0.03 10.69 8.08
CA TRP A 92 -0.93 9.92 7.28
C TRP A 92 -0.71 8.41 7.43
N LYS A 93 -1.81 7.65 7.38
CA LYS A 93 -1.75 6.18 7.42
C LYS A 93 -1.05 5.63 6.17
N SER A 94 -0.55 4.40 6.27
CA SER A 94 0.09 3.75 5.13
C SER A 94 -0.90 3.55 3.98
N PRO A 95 -0.60 4.04 2.76
CA PRO A 95 -1.49 3.84 1.62
C PRO A 95 -1.72 2.37 1.30
N ASN A 96 -0.70 1.54 1.51
CA ASN A 96 -0.80 0.10 1.32
C ASN A 96 -1.81 -0.52 2.30
N GLY A 97 -1.87 -0.03 3.55
CA GLY A 97 -2.84 -0.49 4.54
C GLY A 97 -4.26 -0.08 4.16
N THR A 98 -4.45 1.18 3.77
CA THR A 98 -5.75 1.71 3.31
C THR A 98 -6.29 0.91 2.13
N ILE A 99 -5.49 0.73 1.07
CA ILE A 99 -5.88 -0.02 -0.13
C ILE A 99 -6.24 -1.47 0.23
N ARG A 100 -5.40 -2.16 1.02
CA ARG A 100 -5.66 -3.56 1.42
C ARG A 100 -6.95 -3.70 2.24
N ASN A 101 -7.22 -2.75 3.14
CA ASN A 101 -8.43 -2.79 3.96
C ASN A 101 -9.70 -2.58 3.13
N ILE A 102 -9.63 -1.80 2.04
CA ILE A 102 -10.76 -1.55 1.13
C ILE A 102 -10.97 -2.74 0.18
N LEU A 103 -9.90 -3.29 -0.38
CA LEU A 103 -9.99 -4.41 -1.33
C LEU A 103 -10.26 -5.75 -0.65
N GLY A 104 -9.65 -5.99 0.51
CA GLY A 104 -9.57 -7.32 1.12
C GLY A 104 -8.71 -8.30 0.32
N GLY A 105 -8.13 -9.30 0.99
CA GLY A 105 -7.45 -10.40 0.31
C GLY A 105 -6.12 -10.82 0.93
N VAL A 106 -5.31 -11.49 0.11
CA VAL A 106 -4.02 -12.08 0.49
C VAL A 106 -2.92 -11.48 -0.39
N VAL A 107 -1.82 -11.05 0.23
CA VAL A 107 -0.65 -10.61 -0.52
C VAL A 107 0.27 -11.80 -0.72
N PHE A 108 0.44 -12.23 -1.96
CA PHE A 108 1.44 -13.22 -2.34
C PHE A 108 2.77 -12.53 -2.64
N ARG A 109 3.86 -13.07 -2.09
CA ARG A 109 5.23 -12.64 -2.37
C ARG A 109 6.04 -13.83 -2.82
N GLU A 110 6.66 -13.71 -3.99
CA GLU A 110 7.54 -14.72 -4.57
C GLU A 110 8.87 -14.09 -5.00
N PRO A 111 9.97 -14.87 -5.03
CA PRO A 111 11.25 -14.39 -5.52
C PRO A 111 11.33 -14.43 -7.05
N ILE A 112 11.93 -13.41 -7.66
CA ILE A 112 12.39 -13.47 -9.05
C ILE A 112 13.78 -14.11 -9.06
N ILE A 113 13.90 -15.34 -9.58
CA ILE A 113 15.14 -16.13 -9.52
C ILE A 113 15.98 -15.92 -10.77
N CYS A 114 17.22 -15.43 -10.58
CA CYS A 114 18.22 -15.31 -11.63
C CYS A 114 19.27 -16.42 -11.49
N LYS A 115 19.53 -17.18 -12.57
CA LYS A 115 20.47 -18.32 -12.56
C LYS A 115 21.90 -17.93 -12.15
N ASN A 116 22.29 -16.69 -12.38
CA ASN A 116 23.62 -16.14 -12.12
C ASN A 116 23.72 -15.39 -10.79
N VAL A 117 22.67 -15.37 -9.96
CA VAL A 117 22.69 -14.74 -8.63
C VAL A 117 22.67 -15.85 -7.56
N PRO A 118 23.75 -16.04 -6.79
CA PRO A 118 23.78 -17.07 -5.75
C PRO A 118 22.81 -16.75 -4.62
N ARG A 119 22.26 -17.79 -3.99
CA ARG A 119 21.33 -17.67 -2.85
C ARG A 119 22.10 -17.70 -1.53
N LEU A 120 21.67 -16.87 -0.58
CA LEU A 120 22.22 -16.86 0.78
C LEU A 120 22.01 -18.19 1.53
N ILE A 121 20.90 -18.88 1.22
CA ILE A 121 20.59 -20.20 1.77
C ILE A 121 20.70 -21.22 0.63
N PRO A 122 21.81 -21.98 0.55
CA PRO A 122 22.10 -22.84 -0.60
C PRO A 122 21.06 -23.96 -0.81
N GLY A 123 20.47 -24.46 0.28
CA GLY A 123 19.48 -25.52 0.25
C GLY A 123 18.13 -25.13 -0.34
N TRP A 124 17.85 -23.85 -0.53
CA TRP A 124 16.63 -23.40 -1.20
C TRP A 124 16.74 -23.61 -2.71
N THR A 125 16.36 -24.80 -3.18
CA THR A 125 16.41 -25.17 -4.61
C THR A 125 15.13 -24.84 -5.37
N GLN A 126 14.04 -24.58 -4.65
CA GLN A 126 12.72 -24.20 -5.18
C GLN A 126 12.27 -22.85 -4.58
N PRO A 127 11.42 -22.10 -5.28
CA PRO A 127 10.88 -20.84 -4.76
C PRO A 127 9.97 -21.11 -3.56
N ILE A 128 9.96 -20.15 -2.62
CA ILE A 128 9.05 -20.13 -1.48
C ILE A 128 8.13 -18.94 -1.67
N ILE A 129 6.82 -19.18 -1.62
CA ILE A 129 5.79 -18.15 -1.77
C ILE A 129 5.18 -17.88 -0.40
N VAL A 130 5.18 -16.62 0.01
CA VAL A 130 4.56 -16.18 1.26
C VAL A 130 3.17 -15.62 0.95
N GLY A 131 2.13 -16.33 1.39
CA GLY A 131 0.76 -15.81 1.43
C GLY A 131 0.53 -15.06 2.74
N ARG A 132 0.55 -13.73 2.69
CA ARG A 132 0.36 -12.88 3.86
C ARG A 132 -1.10 -12.40 3.95
N HIS A 133 -1.74 -12.65 5.09
CA HIS A 133 -3.04 -12.07 5.41
C HIS A 133 -2.94 -10.54 5.45
N ALA A 134 -3.78 -9.86 4.67
CA ALA A 134 -3.65 -8.43 4.41
C ALA A 134 -4.60 -7.54 5.23
N PHE A 135 -5.24 -8.09 6.28
CA PHE A 135 -6.29 -7.42 7.04
C PHE A 135 -6.06 -7.55 8.56
N GLY A 136 -6.32 -6.46 9.30
CA GLY A 136 -6.32 -6.46 10.77
C GLY A 136 -4.95 -6.27 11.42
N ASP A 137 -4.81 -6.85 12.62
CA ASP A 137 -3.62 -6.83 13.48
C ASP A 137 -3.03 -5.41 13.68
N GLN A 138 -1.71 -5.28 13.75
CA GLN A 138 -1.03 -3.98 13.90
C GLN A 138 -1.39 -2.96 12.80
N TYR A 139 -1.92 -3.40 11.65
CA TYR A 139 -2.30 -2.49 10.57
C TYR A 139 -3.68 -1.85 10.75
N LYS A 140 -4.45 -2.29 11.75
CA LYS A 140 -5.73 -1.68 12.16
C LYS A 140 -5.77 -1.41 13.67
N ALA A 141 -4.61 -1.40 14.33
CA ALA A 141 -4.50 -1.08 15.74
C ALA A 141 -4.79 0.40 16.01
N THR A 142 -5.16 0.70 17.26
CA THR A 142 -5.18 2.06 17.81
C THR A 142 -4.09 2.11 18.87
N ASP A 143 -3.15 3.01 18.68
CA ASP A 143 -2.02 3.23 19.57
C ASP A 143 -2.07 4.62 20.21
N PHE A 144 -1.55 4.72 21.42
CA PHE A 144 -1.41 5.97 22.15
C PHE A 144 -0.30 5.86 23.18
N LYS A 145 0.31 6.99 23.52
CA LYS A 145 1.34 7.04 24.56
C LYS A 145 0.68 7.10 25.94
N VAL A 146 1.03 6.17 26.82
CA VAL A 146 0.61 6.21 28.23
C VAL A 146 1.38 7.35 28.93
N PRO A 147 0.72 8.42 29.41
CA PRO A 147 1.41 9.64 29.84
C PRO A 147 2.00 9.55 31.25
N GLY A 148 1.66 8.53 32.03
CA GLY A 148 2.09 8.36 33.42
C GLY A 148 1.46 7.14 34.08
N LYS A 149 1.62 7.01 35.39
CA LYS A 149 1.03 5.92 36.18
C LYS A 149 -0.50 5.97 36.08
N GLY A 150 -1.13 4.82 35.89
CA GLY A 150 -2.58 4.71 35.79
C GLY A 150 -3.02 3.25 35.63
N ARG A 151 -4.31 3.06 35.39
CA ARG A 151 -4.92 1.75 35.11
C ARG A 151 -5.36 1.73 33.65
N LEU A 152 -4.99 0.67 32.93
CA LEU A 152 -5.40 0.45 31.54
C LEU A 152 -6.48 -0.63 31.53
N THR A 153 -7.61 -0.35 30.87
CA THR A 153 -8.68 -1.33 30.67
C THR A 153 -9.02 -1.44 29.18
N ILE A 154 -9.49 -2.62 28.77
CA ILE A 154 -10.14 -2.85 27.47
C ILE A 154 -11.63 -3.06 27.74
N LYS A 155 -12.45 -2.33 27.00
CA LYS A 155 -13.92 -2.38 27.08
C LYS A 155 -14.50 -2.84 25.74
N PHE A 156 -15.42 -3.79 25.82
CA PHE A 156 -16.28 -4.21 24.71
C PHE A 156 -17.72 -3.78 25.02
N GLU A 157 -18.37 -3.17 24.04
CA GLU A 157 -19.79 -2.82 24.07
C GLU A 157 -20.45 -3.49 22.85
N GLY A 158 -21.26 -4.52 23.09
CA GLY A 158 -22.01 -5.23 22.07
C GLY A 158 -23.25 -4.46 21.63
N GLU A 159 -23.71 -4.70 20.40
CA GLU A 159 -24.95 -4.10 19.87
C GLU A 159 -26.21 -4.53 20.65
N ASP A 160 -26.14 -5.65 21.37
CA ASP A 160 -27.16 -6.16 22.28
C ASP A 160 -27.14 -5.50 23.67
N GLY A 161 -26.22 -4.55 23.90
CA GLY A 161 -26.00 -3.89 25.18
C GLY A 161 -25.09 -4.66 26.15
N THR A 162 -24.52 -5.80 25.74
CA THR A 162 -23.56 -6.53 26.57
C THR A 162 -22.28 -5.72 26.74
N VAL A 163 -21.89 -5.43 27.99
CA VAL A 163 -20.65 -4.70 28.30
C VAL A 163 -19.67 -5.62 29.03
N ILE A 164 -18.46 -5.74 28.50
CA ILE A 164 -17.34 -6.46 29.13
C ILE A 164 -16.19 -5.48 29.31
N GLU A 165 -15.71 -5.31 30.54
CA GLU A 165 -14.49 -4.56 30.83
C GLU A 165 -13.48 -5.46 31.56
N ARG A 166 -12.23 -5.44 31.10
CA ARG A 166 -11.11 -6.17 31.70
C ARG A 166 -9.90 -5.26 31.83
N GLU A 167 -9.18 -5.41 32.92
CA GLU A 167 -7.86 -4.80 33.07
C GLU A 167 -6.87 -5.52 32.14
N VAL A 168 -6.00 -4.73 31.49
CA VAL A 168 -5.03 -5.22 30.49
C VAL A 168 -3.74 -5.63 31.16
#